data_AF-A0A3M6CZK9-F1
#
_entry.id   AF-A0A3M6CZK9-F1
#
_cell.length_a   1.000
_cell.length_b   1.000
_cell.length_c   1.000
_cell.angle_alpha   90.00
_cell.angle_beta   90.00
_cell.angle_gamma   90.00
#
_symmetry.space_group_name_H-M   'P 1'
#
loop_
_entity.id
_entity.type
_entity.pdbx_description
1 polymer ?
#
loop_
_entity_poly.entity_id
_entity_poly.type
_entity_poly.pdbx_seq_one_letter_code
_entity_poly.pdbx_strand_id
1 'polypeptide(L)' 'VKDNEALRFYEDLKPLLELAKSRRILSPIQWGKIPGRYRFTENGLQEYSDLEEAYAVFSIEITGGEPPFLKMLRTERNQK' A
#
# COMPACT_ATOMS: atom_id res chain seq x y z
N VAL A 1 3.68 -4.85 -22.45
CA VAL A 1 3.92 -5.89 -21.41
C VAL A 1 3.86 -5.30 -20.00
N LYS A 2 4.49 -4.15 -19.73
CA LYS A 2 4.44 -3.45 -18.42
C LYS A 2 3.06 -2.92 -18.06
N ASP A 3 2.35 -2.30 -19.02
CA ASP A 3 0.96 -1.84 -18.82
C ASP A 3 0.02 -2.99 -18.43
N ASN A 4 0.33 -4.22 -18.86
CA ASN A 4 -0.46 -5.39 -18.48
C ASN A 4 -0.25 -5.79 -17.01
N GLU A 5 0.95 -5.58 -16.45
CA GLU A 5 1.20 -5.87 -15.04
C GLU A 5 0.60 -4.79 -14.14
N ALA A 6 0.71 -3.52 -14.52
CA ALA A 6 0.02 -2.43 -13.84
C ALA A 6 -1.51 -2.62 -13.87
N LEU A 7 -2.07 -3.03 -15.00
CA LEU A 7 -3.49 -3.35 -15.12
C LEU A 7 -3.90 -4.55 -14.25
N ARG A 8 -3.12 -5.64 -14.24
CA ARG A 8 -3.37 -6.80 -13.37
C ARG A 8 -3.31 -6.41 -11.89
N PHE A 9 -2.33 -5.59 -11.53
CA PHE A 9 -2.21 -5.10 -10.17
C PHE A 9 -3.40 -4.22 -9.77
N TYR A 10 -3.84 -3.34 -10.67
CA TYR A 10 -5.05 -2.54 -10.46
C TYR A 10 -6.29 -3.41 -10.25
N GLU A 11 -6.54 -4.41 -11.11
CA GLU A 11 -7.71 -5.29 -10.96
C GLU A 11 -7.66 -6.11 -9.66
N ASP A 12 -6.49 -6.58 -9.24
CA ASP A 12 -6.31 -7.26 -7.95
C ASP A 12 -6.60 -6.33 -6.76
N LEU A 13 -6.21 -5.07 -6.84
CA LEU A 13 -6.35 -4.10 -5.76
C LEU A 13 -7.75 -3.47 -5.71
N LYS A 14 -8.47 -3.45 -6.84
CA LYS A 14 -9.77 -2.80 -7.02
C LYS A 14 -10.80 -3.13 -5.94
N PRO A 15 -10.98 -4.38 -5.49
CA PRO A 15 -11.91 -4.67 -4.40
C PRO A 15 -11.56 -3.92 -3.10
N LEU A 16 -10.28 -3.83 -2.74
CA LEU A 16 -9.83 -3.08 -1.57
C LEU A 16 -9.98 -1.57 -1.75
N LEU A 17 -9.72 -1.06 -2.96
CA LEU A 17 -9.93 0.35 -3.27
C LEU A 17 -11.41 0.75 -3.13
N GLU A 18 -12.32 -0.09 -3.61
CA GLU A 18 -13.76 0.18 -3.49
C GLU A 18 -14.25 0.08 -2.04
N LEU A 19 -13.71 -0.85 -1.23
CA LEU A 19 -13.96 -0.90 0.21
C LEU A 19 -13.45 0.36 0.92
N ALA A 20 -12.25 0.84 0.58
CA ALA A 20 -11.68 2.06 1.16
C ALA A 20 -12.51 3.30 0.79
N LYS A 21 -12.85 3.48 -0.50
CA LYS A 21 -13.68 4.59 -0.99
C LYS A 21 -15.05 4.62 -0.33
N SER A 22 -15.66 3.45 -0.15
CA SER A 22 -16.97 3.31 0.51
C SER A 22 -16.90 3.32 2.04
N ARG A 23 -15.71 3.52 2.63
CA ARG A 23 -15.47 3.51 4.09
C ARG A 23 -15.95 2.22 4.77
N ARG A 24 -15.78 1.08 4.09
CA ARG A 24 -16.20 -0.25 4.54
C ARG A 24 -15.07 -1.11 5.10
N ILE A 25 -13.87 -0.56 5.22
CA ILE A 25 -12.78 -1.17 5.99
C ILE A 25 -13.01 -0.80 7.46
N LEU A 26 -13.80 -1.62 8.16
CA LEU A 26 -14.22 -1.36 9.54
C LEU A 26 -13.22 -1.84 10.59
N SER A 27 -12.28 -2.69 10.18
CA SER A 27 -11.21 -3.22 11.00
C SER A 27 -9.93 -3.34 10.18
N PRO A 28 -8.75 -3.26 10.81
CA PRO A 28 -7.46 -3.49 10.15
C PRO A 28 -7.44 -4.77 9.31
N ILE A 29 -6.97 -4.64 8.07
CA ILE A 29 -6.75 -5.77 7.17
C ILE A 29 -5.41 -6.41 7.53
N GLN A 30 -5.36 -7.74 7.57
CA GLN A 30 -4.10 -8.43 7.81
C GLN A 30 -3.16 -8.25 6.62
N TRP A 31 -1.87 -8.00 6.90
CA TRP A 31 -0.85 -7.74 5.89
C TRP A 31 -0.81 -8.80 4.76
N GLY A 32 -0.97 -10.08 5.11
CA GLY A 32 -0.98 -11.19 4.14
C GLY A 32 -2.21 -11.25 3.24
N LYS A 33 -3.20 -10.38 3.42
CA LYS A 33 -4.41 -10.27 2.59
C LYS A 33 -4.34 -9.13 1.58
N ILE A 34 -3.29 -8.31 1.62
CA ILE A 34 -3.09 -7.21 0.67
C ILE A 34 -2.34 -7.77 -0.56
N PRO A 35 -2.92 -7.70 -1.77
CA PRO A 35 -2.24 -8.10 -2.99
C PRO A 35 -1.15 -7.09 -3.35
N GLY A 36 -0.04 -7.57 -3.93
CA GLY A 36 1.00 -6.69 -4.48
C GLY A 36 2.36 -6.73 -3.79
N ARG A 37 2.51 -7.48 -2.69
CA ARG A 37 3.76 -7.54 -1.88
C ARG A 37 5.04 -7.72 -2.69
N TYR A 38 5.03 -8.57 -3.71
CA TYR A 38 6.21 -8.88 -4.52
C TYR A 38 6.23 -8.16 -5.87
N ARG A 39 5.16 -7.45 -6.24
CA ARG A 39 5.03 -6.86 -7.58
C ARG A 39 6.00 -5.70 -7.81
N PHE A 40 6.34 -4.99 -6.73
CA PHE A 40 7.35 -3.92 -6.71
C PHE A 40 8.78 -4.41 -6.52
N THR A 41 9.01 -5.70 -6.27
CA THR A 41 10.37 -6.26 -6.11
C THR A 41 10.73 -7.29 -7.18
N GLU A 42 9.75 -7.89 -7.85
CA GLU A 42 9.98 -9.05 -8.72
C GLU A 42 9.28 -8.95 -10.10
N ASN A 43 8.20 -8.17 -10.25
CA ASN A 43 7.37 -8.18 -11.47
C ASN A 43 7.46 -6.91 -12.33
N GLY A 44 8.49 -6.08 -12.11
CA GLY A 44 8.76 -4.93 -12.98
C GLY A 44 7.94 -3.68 -12.69
N LEU A 45 7.24 -3.57 -11.55
CA LEU A 45 6.66 -2.29 -11.10
C LEU A 45 7.68 -1.36 -10.41
N GLN A 46 8.93 -1.81 -10.25
CA GLN A 46 10.04 -1.08 -9.61
C GLN A 46 10.33 0.30 -10.21
N GLU A 47 9.98 0.51 -11.48
CA GLU A 47 10.21 1.78 -12.18
C GLU A 47 9.17 2.86 -11.85
N TYR A 48 8.05 2.49 -11.21
CA TYR A 48 6.98 3.40 -10.81
C TYR A 48 7.10 3.74 -9.32
N SER A 49 8.10 4.54 -8.97
CA SER A 49 8.39 4.87 -7.56
C SER A 49 7.25 5.60 -6.86
N ASP A 50 6.52 6.45 -7.59
CA ASP A 50 5.32 7.15 -7.10
C ASP A 50 4.18 6.18 -6.79
N LEU A 51 3.99 5.15 -7.65
CA LEU A 51 3.01 4.10 -7.42
C LEU A 51 3.38 3.22 -6.22
N GLU A 52 4.66 2.88 -6.07
CA GLU A 52 5.16 2.12 -4.93
C GLU A 52 4.93 2.87 -3.61
N GLU A 53 5.25 4.15 -3.58
CA GLU A 53 5.02 5.01 -2.42
C GLU A 53 3.52 5.10 -2.07
N ALA A 54 2.67 5.38 -3.06
CA ALA A 54 1.23 5.46 -2.86
C ALA A 54 0.64 4.13 -2.34
N TYR A 55 1.10 3.01 -2.89
CA TYR A 55 0.70 1.68 -2.44
C TYR A 55 1.18 1.37 -1.01
N ALA A 56 2.40 1.76 -0.65
CA ALA A 56 2.94 1.56 0.70
C ALA A 56 2.12 2.35 1.74
N VAL A 57 1.85 3.62 1.47
CA VAL A 57 1.00 4.47 2.35
C VAL A 57 -0.39 3.87 2.49
N PHE A 58 -1.02 3.50 1.37
CA PHE A 58 -2.33 2.84 1.37
C PHE A 58 -2.32 1.58 2.24
N SER A 59 -1.32 0.71 2.07
CA SER A 59 -1.20 -0.56 2.79
C SER A 59 -1.05 -0.35 4.30
N ILE A 60 -0.28 0.66 4.72
CA ILE A 60 -0.14 1.04 6.13
C ILE A 60 -1.49 1.46 6.70
N GLU A 61 -2.21 2.35 6.03
CA GLU A 61 -3.50 2.86 6.52
C GLU A 61 -4.54 1.74 6.67
N ILE A 62 -4.72 0.88 5.66
CA ILE A 62 -5.72 -0.20 5.72
C ILE A 62 -5.34 -1.33 6.68
N THR A 63 -4.07 -1.42 7.12
CA THR A 63 -3.61 -2.37 8.15
C THR A 63 -3.66 -1.83 9.57
N GLY A 64 -4.33 -0.69 9.77
CA GLY A 64 -4.50 -0.07 11.08
C GLY A 64 -3.63 1.15 11.31
N GLY A 65 -2.98 1.67 10.25
CA GLY A 65 -2.15 2.85 10.28
C GLY A 65 -0.76 2.61 10.85
N GLU A 66 0.08 3.64 10.75
CA GLU A 66 1.41 3.58 11.35
C GLU A 66 1.28 3.56 12.89
N PRO A 67 1.89 2.57 13.57
CA PRO A 67 1.92 2.51 15.03
C PRO A 67 2.38 3.84 15.64
N PRO A 68 1.76 4.30 16.74
CA PRO A 68 2.12 5.60 17.35
C PRO A 68 3.62 5.74 17.63
N PHE A 69 4.28 4.66 18.04
CA PHE A 69 5.72 4.64 18.29
C PHE A 69 6.57 4.91 17.03
N LEU A 70 6.17 4.39 15.87
CA LEU A 70 6.89 4.63 14.61
C LEU A 70 6.70 6.08 14.13
N LYS A 71 5.50 6.65 14.32
CA LYS A 71 5.26 8.09 14.09
C LYS A 71 6.21 8.96 14.91
N MET A 72 6.37 8.66 16.20
CA MET A 72 7.27 9.40 17.09
C MET A 72 8.73 9.34 16.61
N LEU A 73 9.23 8.16 16.22
CA LEU A 73 10.60 8.00 15.72
C LEU A 73 10.87 8.76 14.41
N ARG A 74 9.89 8.83 13.48
CA ARG A 74 10.02 9.64 12.25
C ARG A 74 10.08 11.13 12.56
N THR A 75 9.25 11.61 13.48
CA THR A 75 9.27 13.02 13.89
C THR A 75 10.63 13.40 14.49
N GLU A 76 11.18 12.58 15.39
CA GLU A 76 12.50 12.83 15.98
C GLU A 76 13.63 12.84 14.94
N ARG A 77 13.56 11.95 13.94
CA ARG A 77 14.55 11.87 12.87
C ARG A 77 14.48 13.07 11.91
N ASN A 78 13.29 13.62 11.66
CA ASN A 78 13.10 14.76 10.75
C ASN A 78 13.35 16.13 11.43
N GLN A 79 13.55 16.16 12.76
CA GLN A 79 13.92 17.37 13.51
C GLN A 79 15.44 17.54 13.69
N LYS A 80 16.25 16.63 13.15
CA LYS A 80 17.72 16.73 13.09
C LYS A 80 18.16 17.01 11.66
#